data_AF-A0A520B6M2-F1
#
_entry.id   AF-A0A520B6M2-F1
#
_cell.length_a   1.000
_cell.length_b   1.000
_cell.length_c   1.000
_cell.angle_alpha   90.00
_cell.angle_beta   90.00
_cell.angle_gamma   90.00
#
_symmetry.space_group_name_H-M   'P 1'
#
loop_
_entity.id
_entity.type
_entity.pdbx_description
1 polymer ?
#
loop_
_entity_poly.entity_id
_entity_poly.type
_entity_poly.pdbx_seq_one_letter_code
_entity_poly.pdbx_strand_id
1 'polypeptide(L)'
;MLRLWALLLAFAGTAAAAQEPPALVQLRTVQQAGAIVKYDPAGAPSRPGLCMEVLRAVEQVDPRLSFTDLERQVPLKRVERLLAEGAVDAFFCLLKS
;
A
#
# COMPACT_ATOMS: atom_id res chain seq x y z
N MET A 1 -56.43 36.10 8.13
CA MET A 1 -56.10 34.78 7.57
C MET A 1 -54.74 34.83 6.87
N LEU A 2 -53.63 34.98 7.58
CA LEU A 2 -52.30 35.06 6.96
C LEU A 2 -51.18 34.69 7.95
N ARG A 3 -51.30 33.53 8.60
CA ARG A 3 -50.30 33.01 9.56
C ARG A 3 -50.24 31.48 9.50
N LEU A 4 -49.92 30.90 8.35
CA LEU A 4 -49.80 29.43 8.27
C LEU A 4 -48.81 28.92 7.21
N TRP A 5 -47.82 29.73 6.80
CA TRP A 5 -46.87 29.38 5.74
C TRP A 5 -45.40 29.43 6.21
N ALA A 6 -45.13 29.20 7.51
CA ALA A 6 -43.78 29.32 8.07
C ALA A 6 -43.20 28.02 8.67
N LEU A 7 -43.87 26.88 8.52
CA LEU A 7 -43.47 25.65 9.20
C LEU A 7 -43.58 24.46 8.23
N LEU A 8 -42.63 24.32 7.30
CA LEU A 8 -42.40 23.06 6.55
C LEU A 8 -41.08 23.07 5.74
N LEU A 9 -40.01 23.65 6.30
CA LEU A 9 -38.64 23.51 5.78
C LEU A 9 -37.67 23.16 6.93
N ALA A 10 -38.13 22.34 7.88
CA ALA A 10 -37.29 21.77 8.91
C ALA A 10 -36.98 20.32 8.55
N PHE A 11 -35.69 19.98 8.59
CA PHE A 11 -35.16 18.61 8.68
C PHE A 11 -35.06 17.79 7.39
N ALA A 12 -34.14 18.21 6.53
CA ALA A 12 -33.34 17.28 5.73
C ALA A 12 -31.85 17.60 5.91
N GLY A 13 -31.41 17.72 7.16
CA GLY A 13 -30.00 17.69 7.51
C GLY A 13 -29.53 16.24 7.48
N THR A 14 -29.23 15.71 6.30
CA THR A 14 -28.42 14.50 6.20
C THR A 14 -27.06 14.82 6.82
N ALA A 15 -26.86 14.36 8.05
CA ALA A 15 -25.53 14.25 8.63
C ALA A 15 -24.74 13.29 7.76
N ALA A 16 -24.03 13.82 6.76
CA ALA A 16 -22.93 13.13 6.14
C ALA A 16 -21.90 12.96 7.25
N ALA A 17 -21.86 11.76 7.85
CA ALA A 17 -20.75 11.39 8.70
C ALA A 17 -19.48 11.69 7.90
N ALA A 18 -18.65 12.60 8.40
CA ALA A 18 -17.34 12.85 7.85
C ALA A 18 -16.56 11.54 7.99
N GLN A 19 -16.56 10.72 6.93
CA GLN A 19 -15.71 9.56 6.86
C GLN A 19 -14.29 10.11 6.81
N GLU A 20 -13.54 9.92 7.91
CA GLU A 20 -12.10 10.17 7.88
C GLU A 20 -11.53 9.41 6.67
N PRO A 21 -10.72 10.07 5.82
CA PRO A 21 -10.07 9.38 4.73
C PRO A 21 -9.31 8.21 5.34
N PRO A 22 -9.44 6.99 4.77
CA PRO A 22 -8.84 5.82 5.38
C PRO A 22 -7.34 6.04 5.53
N ALA A 23 -6.82 5.74 6.72
CA ALA A 23 -5.41 5.97 7.04
C ALA A 23 -4.51 5.18 6.08
N LEU A 24 -3.47 5.87 5.56
CA LEU A 24 -2.42 5.23 4.77
C LEU A 24 -1.62 4.29 5.68
N VAL A 25 -1.43 3.06 5.23
CA VAL A 25 -0.61 2.03 5.87
C VAL A 25 0.68 1.88 5.08
N GLN A 26 1.78 2.26 5.69
CA GLN A 26 3.12 2.07 5.12
C GLN A 26 3.71 0.73 5.58
N LEU A 27 4.13 -0.09 4.62
CA LEU A 27 4.72 -1.40 4.86
C LEU A 27 6.18 -1.38 4.39
N ARG A 28 7.11 -1.63 5.30
CA ARG A 28 8.54 -1.73 5.00
C ARG A 28 8.82 -3.04 4.29
N THR A 29 9.58 -2.99 3.22
CA THR A 29 10.02 -4.16 2.46
C THR A 29 11.45 -3.96 1.99
N VAL A 30 12.04 -4.97 1.34
CA VAL A 30 13.37 -4.90 0.72
C VAL A 30 13.36 -5.71 -0.57
N GLN A 31 14.36 -5.50 -1.42
CA GLN A 31 14.59 -6.32 -2.60
C GLN A 31 15.59 -7.45 -2.30
N GLN A 32 15.42 -8.60 -2.95
CA GLN A 32 16.43 -9.67 -2.90
C GLN A 32 17.60 -9.32 -3.82
N ALA A 33 18.79 -9.22 -3.24
CA ALA A 33 20.03 -9.04 -3.99
C ALA A 33 20.26 -10.18 -4.98
N GLY A 34 20.65 -9.83 -6.21
CA GLY A 34 20.95 -10.78 -7.29
C GLY A 34 19.72 -11.39 -7.99
N ALA A 35 18.50 -11.08 -7.57
CA ALA A 35 17.28 -11.60 -8.18
C ALA A 35 16.73 -10.65 -9.27
N ILE A 36 17.48 -10.47 -10.35
CA ILE A 36 17.19 -9.47 -11.40
C ILE A 36 15.78 -9.63 -11.99
N VAL A 37 15.37 -10.86 -12.31
CA VAL A 37 14.02 -11.13 -12.86
C VAL A 37 12.89 -10.67 -11.91
N LYS A 38 13.16 -10.64 -10.59
CA LYS A 38 12.17 -10.27 -9.57
C LYS A 38 12.10 -8.76 -9.32
N TYR A 39 13.22 -8.03 -9.37
CA TYR A 39 13.27 -6.64 -8.88
C TYR A 39 13.99 -5.62 -9.77
N ASP A 40 14.70 -6.06 -10.82
CA ASP A 40 15.55 -5.29 -11.75
C ASP A 40 15.80 -3.79 -11.38
N PRO A 41 16.56 -3.51 -10.30
CA PRO A 41 16.70 -2.15 -9.77
C PRO A 41 17.49 -1.20 -10.69
N ALA A 42 18.26 -1.76 -11.63
CA ALA A 42 18.99 -1.01 -12.65
C ALA A 42 18.26 -1.02 -14.01
N GLY A 43 17.10 -1.67 -14.09
CA GLY A 43 16.32 -1.88 -15.30
C GLY A 43 15.59 -0.64 -15.79
N ALA A 44 15.08 -0.73 -17.02
CA ALA A 44 14.19 0.29 -17.55
C ALA A 44 12.88 0.35 -16.73
N PRO A 45 12.26 1.53 -16.56
CA PRO A 45 10.99 1.66 -15.82
C PRO A 45 9.85 0.77 -16.35
N SER A 46 9.91 0.39 -17.62
CA SER A 46 8.97 -0.51 -18.30
C SER A 46 9.15 -1.98 -17.97
N ARG A 47 10.24 -2.36 -17.28
CA ARG A 47 10.55 -3.74 -16.86
C ARG A 47 11.13 -3.74 -15.44
N PRO A 48 10.35 -3.36 -14.43
CA PRO A 48 10.85 -3.21 -13.06
C PRO A 48 11.06 -4.56 -12.35
N GLY A 49 10.75 -5.69 -13.00
CA GLY A 49 10.79 -7.02 -12.41
C GLY A 49 9.44 -7.46 -11.80
N LEU A 50 9.23 -8.77 -11.74
CA LEU A 50 7.93 -9.37 -11.41
C LEU A 50 7.38 -8.92 -10.05
N CYS A 51 8.23 -8.87 -9.02
CA CYS A 51 7.77 -8.54 -7.68
C CYS A 51 7.49 -7.04 -7.54
N MET A 52 8.13 -6.18 -8.36
CA MET A 52 7.78 -4.77 -8.44
C MET A 52 6.44 -4.56 -9.16
N GLU A 53 6.14 -5.35 -10.19
CA GLU A 53 4.82 -5.33 -10.85
C GLU A 53 3.71 -5.78 -9.89
N VAL A 54 3.92 -6.88 -9.16
CA VAL A 54 2.96 -7.37 -8.16
C VAL A 54 2.73 -6.35 -7.04
N LEU A 55 3.81 -5.75 -6.53
CA LEU A 55 3.71 -4.71 -5.51
C LEU A 55 2.86 -3.53 -5.97
N ARG A 56 3.12 -3.01 -7.17
CA ARG A 56 2.32 -1.92 -7.76
C ARG A 56 0.86 -2.32 -7.97
N ALA A 57 0.61 -3.57 -8.38
CA ALA A 57 -0.74 -4.09 -8.51
C ALA A 57 -1.46 -4.14 -7.14
N VAL A 58 -0.76 -4.47 -6.06
CA VAL A 58 -1.33 -4.42 -4.69
C VAL A 58 -1.72 -2.99 -4.31
N GLU A 59 -0.84 -2.00 -4.55
CA GLU A 59 -1.15 -0.58 -4.28
C GLU A 59 -2.31 -0.06 -5.15
N GLN A 60 -2.47 -0.58 -6.38
CA GLN A 60 -3.61 -0.24 -7.23
C GLN A 60 -4.94 -0.83 -6.72
N VAL A 61 -4.90 -2.03 -6.17
CA VAL A 61 -6.09 -2.72 -5.64
C VAL A 61 -6.52 -2.14 -4.30
N ASP A 62 -5.58 -1.80 -3.42
CA ASP A 62 -5.84 -1.10 -2.16
C ASP A 62 -4.96 0.16 -2.07
N PRO A 63 -5.50 1.34 -2.48
CA PRO A 63 -4.77 2.61 -2.44
C PRO A 63 -4.38 3.10 -1.04
N ARG A 64 -4.81 2.41 0.02
CA ARG A 64 -4.40 2.71 1.39
C ARG A 64 -3.04 2.12 1.71
N LEU A 65 -2.58 1.13 0.95
CA LEU A 65 -1.28 0.50 1.15
C LEU A 65 -0.20 1.25 0.37
N SER A 66 0.96 1.42 0.99
CA SER A 66 2.17 1.87 0.30
C SER A 66 3.39 1.13 0.82
N PHE A 67 4.33 0.82 -0.07
CA PHE A 67 5.55 0.10 0.29
C PHE A 67 6.79 1.01 0.30
N THR A 68 7.62 0.87 1.34
CA THR A 68 8.82 1.69 1.54
C THR A 68 10.11 0.85 1.55
N ASP A 69 11.26 1.52 1.55
CA ASP A 69 12.61 0.93 1.59
C ASP A 69 12.96 0.06 0.36
N LEU A 70 12.32 0.33 -0.77
CA LEU A 70 12.45 -0.43 -2.02
C LEU A 70 13.83 -0.30 -2.67
N GLU A 71 14.63 0.69 -2.33
CA GLU A 71 16.00 0.84 -2.80
C GLU A 71 16.99 -0.13 -2.12
N ARG A 72 16.60 -0.72 -1.00
CA ARG A 72 17.46 -1.57 -0.19
C ARG A 72 17.49 -3.01 -0.73
N GLN A 73 18.67 -3.44 -1.17
CA GLN A 73 18.92 -4.81 -1.61
C GLN A 73 19.65 -5.61 -0.52
N VAL A 74 19.17 -6.82 -0.20
CA VAL A 74 19.80 -7.71 0.79
C VAL A 74 19.79 -9.18 0.34
N PRO A 75 20.75 -10.02 0.79
CA PRO A 75 20.72 -11.46 0.52
C PRO A 75 19.48 -12.13 1.10
N LEU A 76 19.00 -13.23 0.48
CA LEU A 76 17.78 -13.95 0.91
C LEU A 76 17.79 -14.34 2.39
N LYS A 77 18.90 -14.89 2.90
CA LYS A 77 19.05 -15.23 4.33
C LYS A 77 18.84 -14.02 5.26
N ARG A 78 19.18 -12.81 4.79
CA ARG A 78 18.95 -11.57 5.55
C ARG A 78 17.49 -11.15 5.48
N VAL A 79 16.79 -11.36 4.35
CA VAL A 79 15.33 -11.14 4.24
C VAL A 79 14.57 -11.95 5.27
N GLU A 80 14.82 -13.26 5.33
CA GLU A 80 14.15 -14.17 6.28
C GLU A 80 14.34 -13.71 7.73
N ARG A 81 15.56 -13.28 8.07
CA ARG A 81 15.86 -12.71 9.38
C ARG A 81 15.13 -11.38 9.64
N LEU A 82 15.08 -10.47 8.66
CA LEU A 82 14.38 -9.19 8.81
C LEU A 82 12.87 -9.40 9.03
N LEU A 83 12.27 -10.38 8.35
CA LEU A 83 10.87 -10.77 8.57
C LEU A 83 10.67 -11.31 10.00
N ALA A 84 11.54 -12.22 10.45
CA ALA A 84 11.47 -12.78 11.80
C ALA A 84 11.68 -11.73 12.91
N GLU A 85 12.53 -10.73 12.66
CA GLU A 85 12.80 -9.60 13.56
C GLU A 85 11.71 -8.50 13.51
N GLY A 86 10.73 -8.58 12.59
CA GLY A 86 9.75 -7.52 12.37
C GLY A 86 10.34 -6.21 11.80
N ALA A 87 11.53 -6.31 11.20
CA ALA A 87 12.24 -5.19 10.60
C ALA A 87 11.76 -4.89 9.16
N VAL A 88 11.10 -5.86 8.52
CA VAL A 88 10.29 -5.67 7.31
C VAL A 88 8.91 -6.29 7.57
N ASP A 89 7.88 -5.66 7.04
CA ASP A 89 6.48 -5.99 7.32
C ASP A 89 5.91 -6.98 6.30
N ALA A 90 6.40 -6.92 5.06
CA ALA A 90 6.02 -7.81 3.97
C ALA A 90 7.22 -8.09 3.07
N PHE A 91 7.18 -9.21 2.36
CA PHE A 91 8.16 -9.53 1.33
C PHE A 91 7.49 -10.29 0.19
N PHE A 92 7.83 -9.93 -1.05
CA PHE A 92 7.22 -10.49 -2.25
C PHE A 92 8.05 -11.65 -2.79
N CYS A 93 7.38 -12.72 -3.23
CA CYS A 93 8.03 -13.83 -3.94
C CYS A 93 9.11 -14.56 -3.11
N LEU A 94 8.91 -14.72 -1.79
CA LEU A 94 9.78 -15.53 -0.93
C LEU A 94 9.71 -16.98 -1.39
N LEU A 95 10.84 -17.53 -1.83
CA LEU A 95 10.97 -18.95 -2.09
C LEU A 95 11.74 -19.56 -0.94
N LYS A 96 11.30 -20.73 -0.48
CA LYS A 96 12.00 -21.49 0.54
C LYS A 96 13.39 -21.85 0.01
N SER A 97 14.40 -21.62 0.84
CA SER A 97 15.79 -21.98 0.58
C SER A 97 16.02 -23.50 0.66
#